data_AF-A0A8B6ELS3-F1
#
_entry.id   AF-A0A8B6ELS3-F1
#
_cell.length_a   1.000
_cell.length_b   1.000
_cell.length_c   1.000
_cell.angle_alpha   90.00
_cell.angle_beta   90.00
_cell.angle_gamma   90.00
#
_symmetry.space_group_name_H-M   'P 1'
#
loop_
_entity.id
_entity.type
_entity.pdbx_description
1 polymer ?
#
loop_
_entity_poly.entity_id
_entity_poly.type
_entity_poly.pdbx_seq_one_letter_code
_entity_poly.pdbx_strand_id
1 'polypeptide(L)'
;MSDIHYELLKLKLFQQKSLVRLWKIMLVDFMKFEPNSSIIPNELQMEVENREYDISSIVYAYFLKYLCHHHLNIVKLRQDCFHTLQLVIAENYCVEGEMEFKFVAYNILGIALQMSGDHEAAQQAFMQSVEICSDHRINTSMKRLSLMSSL
;
A
#
# COMPACT_ATOMS: atom_id res chain seq x y z
N MET A 1 14.51 -5.37 -26.80
CA MET A 1 13.42 -5.55 -25.82
C MET A 1 13.92 -5.01 -24.49
N SER A 2 13.23 -4.03 -23.90
CA SER A 2 13.65 -3.41 -22.64
C SER A 2 13.42 -4.36 -21.45
N ASP A 3 14.23 -4.27 -20.41
CA ASP A 3 14.12 -5.06 -19.17
C ASP A 3 12.71 -5.04 -18.55
N ILE A 4 11.98 -3.94 -18.77
CA ILE A 4 10.59 -3.75 -18.36
C ILE A 4 9.67 -4.80 -19.00
N HIS A 5 9.88 -5.14 -20.27
CA HIS A 5 9.06 -6.11 -20.98
C HIS A 5 9.29 -7.54 -20.46
N TYR A 6 10.50 -7.82 -19.96
CA TYR A 6 10.85 -9.12 -19.37
C TYR A 6 10.26 -9.29 -17.97
N GLU A 7 10.28 -8.24 -17.14
CA GLU A 7 9.65 -8.26 -15.83
C GLU A 7 8.12 -8.25 -15.93
N LEU A 8 7.53 -7.58 -16.93
CA LEU A 8 6.10 -7.72 -17.27
C LEU A 8 5.73 -9.15 -17.69
N LEU A 9 6.59 -9.82 -18.46
CA LEU A 9 6.37 -11.21 -18.86
C LEU A 9 6.48 -12.15 -17.65
N LYS A 10 7.43 -11.90 -16.75
CA LYS A 10 7.55 -12.63 -15.47
C LYS A 10 6.34 -12.42 -14.58
N LEU A 11 5.82 -11.20 -14.45
CA LEU A 11 4.60 -10.91 -13.70
C LEU A 11 3.40 -11.64 -14.30
N LYS A 12 3.25 -11.64 -15.64
CA LYS A 12 2.21 -12.40 -16.35
C LYS A 12 2.38 -13.92 -16.23
N LEU A 13 3.62 -14.43 -16.24
CA LEU A 13 3.92 -15.87 -16.08
C LEU A 13 3.77 -16.32 -14.62
N PHE A 14 4.10 -15.44 -13.66
CA PHE A 14 3.87 -15.64 -12.23
C PHE A 14 2.37 -15.63 -11.92
N GLN A 15 1.60 -14.74 -12.57
CA GLN A 15 0.14 -14.82 -12.60
C GLN A 15 -0.29 -16.20 -13.12
N GLN A 16 0.19 -16.69 -14.27
CA GLN A 16 -0.28 -17.97 -14.83
C GLN A 16 -0.13 -19.20 -13.90
N LYS A 17 0.94 -19.28 -13.10
CA LYS A 17 1.12 -20.37 -12.12
C LYS A 17 0.47 -20.11 -10.75
N SER A 18 0.24 -18.84 -10.41
CA SER A 18 -0.32 -18.40 -9.12
C SER A 18 -1.83 -18.14 -9.17
N LEU A 19 -2.45 -18.02 -10.35
CA LEU A 19 -3.88 -17.69 -10.50
C LEU A 19 -4.77 -18.66 -9.71
N VAL A 20 -4.52 -19.95 -9.67
CA VAL A 20 -5.36 -20.87 -8.88
C VAL A 20 -5.30 -20.58 -7.36
N ARG A 21 -4.20 -20.02 -6.85
CA ARG A 21 -4.04 -19.62 -5.43
C ARG A 21 -4.44 -18.16 -5.17
N LEU A 22 -4.18 -17.26 -6.11
CA LEU A 22 -4.55 -15.84 -6.04
C LEU A 22 -6.04 -15.61 -6.33
N TRP A 23 -6.72 -16.46 -7.10
CA TRP A 23 -8.16 -16.33 -7.34
C TRP A 23 -8.97 -16.44 -6.04
N LYS A 24 -8.49 -17.19 -5.04
CA LYS A 24 -9.14 -17.24 -3.71
C LYS A 24 -8.92 -15.98 -2.89
N ILE A 25 -7.83 -15.24 -3.12
CA ILE A 25 -7.54 -13.94 -2.48
C ILE A 25 -8.25 -12.81 -3.24
N MET A 26 -8.41 -12.95 -4.55
CA MET A 26 -9.21 -12.05 -5.40
C MET A 26 -10.72 -12.12 -5.16
N LEU A 27 -11.22 -13.06 -4.36
CA LEU A 27 -12.61 -13.08 -3.92
C LEU A 27 -12.86 -12.19 -2.68
N VAL A 28 -11.80 -11.66 -2.08
CA VAL A 28 -11.88 -10.69 -0.98
C VAL A 28 -11.39 -9.36 -1.54
N ASP A 29 -12.31 -8.53 -2.00
CA ASP A 29 -12.00 -7.26 -2.67
C ASP A 29 -11.24 -6.29 -1.72
N PHE A 30 -11.57 -6.33 -0.43
CA PHE A 30 -10.95 -5.51 0.62
C PHE A 30 -10.89 -6.23 1.97
N MET A 31 -9.90 -5.84 2.78
CA MET A 31 -9.78 -6.19 4.18
C MET A 31 -10.20 -5.01 5.05
N LYS A 32 -11.05 -5.28 6.02
CA LYS A 32 -11.55 -4.33 6.99
C LYS A 32 -10.87 -4.52 8.33
N PHE A 33 -10.24 -3.47 8.85
CA PHE A 33 -9.63 -3.47 10.18
C PHE A 33 -10.53 -2.75 11.18
N GLU A 34 -10.86 -3.44 12.27
CA GLU A 34 -11.57 -2.86 13.40
C GLU A 34 -10.59 -2.17 14.37
N PRO A 35 -10.99 -1.05 15.00
CA PRO A 35 -10.19 -0.41 16.04
C PRO A 35 -9.76 -1.41 17.13
N ASN A 36 -8.52 -1.28 17.62
CA ASN A 36 -7.92 -2.15 18.65
C ASN A 36 -7.69 -3.61 18.25
N SER A 37 -7.81 -3.94 16.97
CA SER A 37 -7.51 -5.29 16.50
C SER A 37 -6.01 -5.62 16.63
N SER A 38 -5.70 -6.77 17.23
CA SER A 38 -4.31 -7.21 17.47
C SER A 38 -3.56 -7.63 16.21
N ILE A 39 -4.26 -7.72 15.07
CA ILE A 39 -3.68 -8.12 13.78
C ILE A 39 -3.23 -6.92 12.93
N ILE A 40 -3.45 -5.68 13.41
CA ILE A 40 -3.04 -4.46 12.71
C ILE A 40 -1.53 -4.26 12.88
N PRO A 41 -0.76 -4.16 11.78
CA PRO A 41 0.64 -3.77 11.85
C PRO A 41 0.81 -2.42 12.54
N ASN A 42 1.87 -2.25 13.34
CA ASN A 42 2.13 -1.02 14.09
C ASN A 42 2.15 0.23 13.19
N GLU A 43 2.64 0.07 11.96
CA GLU A 43 2.74 1.12 10.95
C GLU A 43 1.38 1.66 10.50
N LEU A 44 0.32 0.87 10.66
CA LEU A 44 -1.06 1.22 10.31
C LEU A 44 -1.90 1.64 11.52
N GLN A 45 -1.39 1.60 12.76
CA GLN A 45 -2.20 1.88 13.96
C GLN A 45 -2.89 3.25 13.91
N MET A 46 -2.20 4.28 13.40
CA MET A 46 -2.78 5.62 13.24
C MET A 46 -3.99 5.65 12.30
N GLU A 47 -4.07 4.72 11.35
CA GLU A 47 -5.14 4.66 10.35
C GLU A 47 -6.43 4.03 10.91
N VAL A 48 -6.30 3.19 11.94
CA VAL A 48 -7.41 2.41 12.55
C VAL A 48 -7.78 2.91 13.95
N GLU A 49 -7.18 4.02 14.41
CA GLU A 49 -7.27 4.49 15.80
C GLU A 49 -8.71 4.76 16.26
N ASN A 50 -9.54 5.38 15.40
CA ASN A 50 -10.88 5.86 15.78
C ASN A 50 -11.99 5.38 14.84
N ARG A 51 -11.67 4.51 13.88
CA ARG A 51 -12.62 4.07 12.87
C ARG A 51 -12.14 2.80 12.17
N GLU A 52 -13.07 2.19 11.47
CA GLU A 52 -12.79 1.10 10.56
C GLU A 52 -11.92 1.58 9.39
N TYR A 53 -10.98 0.72 8.97
CA TYR A 53 -10.05 1.01 7.89
C TYR A 53 -10.09 -0.10 6.85
N ASP A 54 -10.62 0.22 5.69
CA ASP A 54 -10.78 -0.70 4.58
C ASP A 54 -9.62 -0.56 3.59
N ILE A 55 -8.95 -1.67 3.28
CA ILE A 55 -7.77 -1.70 2.41
C ILE A 55 -7.97 -2.75 1.34
N SER A 56 -7.63 -2.43 0.08
CA SER A 56 -7.53 -3.45 -0.98
C SER A 56 -6.66 -4.62 -0.52
N SER A 57 -7.18 -5.85 -0.66
CA SER A 57 -6.47 -7.05 -0.22
C SER A 57 -5.12 -7.22 -0.91
N ILE A 58 -5.02 -6.80 -2.18
CA ILE A 58 -3.79 -6.85 -2.97
C ILE A 58 -2.77 -5.85 -2.41
N VAL A 59 -3.19 -4.60 -2.20
CA VAL A 59 -2.32 -3.56 -1.62
C VAL A 59 -1.80 -3.99 -0.25
N TYR A 60 -2.69 -4.49 0.62
CA TYR A 60 -2.30 -4.97 1.95
C TYR A 60 -1.35 -6.17 1.87
N ALA A 61 -1.56 -7.13 0.97
CA ALA A 61 -0.68 -8.30 0.85
C ALA A 61 0.76 -7.89 0.47
N TYR A 62 0.93 -6.97 -0.48
CA TYR A 62 2.25 -6.47 -0.86
C TYR A 62 2.88 -5.59 0.23
N PHE A 63 2.07 -4.79 0.92
CA PHE A 63 2.55 -3.99 2.04
C PHE A 63 2.99 -4.86 3.22
N LEU A 64 2.23 -5.88 3.58
CA LEU A 64 2.60 -6.84 4.63
C LEU A 64 3.90 -7.58 4.27
N LYS A 65 4.04 -7.97 3.00
CA LYS A 65 5.29 -8.58 2.51
C LYS A 65 6.47 -7.60 2.59
N TYR A 66 6.26 -6.33 2.25
CA TYR A 66 7.25 -5.27 2.43
C TYR A 66 7.65 -5.13 3.92
N LEU A 67 6.69 -5.06 4.84
CA LEU A 67 6.95 -4.97 6.29
C LEU A 67 7.76 -6.17 6.79
N CYS A 68 7.39 -7.39 6.40
CA CYS A 68 8.15 -8.60 6.76
C CYS A 68 9.62 -8.49 6.32
N HIS A 69 9.89 -8.07 5.08
CA HIS A 69 11.25 -7.92 4.60
C HIS A 69 11.99 -6.72 5.21
N HIS A 70 11.27 -5.66 5.56
CA HIS A 70 11.81 -4.52 6.31
C HIS A 70 12.30 -4.95 7.68
N HIS A 71 11.45 -5.61 8.47
CA HIS A 71 11.77 -6.05 9.84
C HIS A 71 12.82 -7.17 9.88
N LEU A 72 12.90 -8.01 8.83
CA LEU A 72 13.96 -9.01 8.68
C LEU A 72 15.25 -8.45 8.07
N ASN A 73 15.29 -7.15 7.74
CA ASN A 73 16.41 -6.48 7.08
C ASN A 73 16.89 -7.15 5.77
N ILE A 74 15.96 -7.72 4.99
CA ILE A 74 16.26 -8.35 3.70
C ILE A 74 16.10 -7.30 2.59
N VAL A 75 17.14 -6.48 2.41
CA VAL A 75 17.12 -5.28 1.56
C VAL A 75 16.60 -5.55 0.14
N LYS A 76 17.13 -6.58 -0.53
CA LYS A 76 16.75 -6.89 -1.92
C LYS A 76 15.26 -7.22 -2.04
N LEU A 77 14.75 -8.11 -1.20
CA LEU A 77 13.34 -8.49 -1.24
C LEU A 77 12.42 -7.34 -0.81
N ARG A 78 12.88 -6.48 0.11
CA ARG A 78 12.17 -5.25 0.47
C ARG A 78 12.01 -4.33 -0.74
N GLN A 79 13.08 -4.11 -1.50
CA GLN A 79 13.06 -3.30 -2.73
C GLN A 79 12.14 -3.91 -3.80
N ASP A 80 12.24 -5.22 -4.04
CA ASP A 80 11.38 -5.91 -5.01
C ASP A 80 9.89 -5.77 -4.63
N CYS A 81 9.56 -5.92 -3.35
CA CYS A 81 8.19 -5.76 -2.85
C CYS A 81 7.72 -4.31 -2.92
N PHE A 82 8.59 -3.36 -2.60
CA PHE A 82 8.31 -1.94 -2.71
C PHE A 82 8.01 -1.53 -4.15
N HIS A 83 8.83 -1.97 -5.10
CA HIS A 83 8.60 -1.73 -6.53
C HIS A 83 7.27 -2.34 -7.00
N THR A 84 6.96 -3.56 -6.55
CA THR A 84 5.68 -4.20 -6.89
C THR A 84 4.49 -3.46 -6.30
N LEU A 85 4.61 -2.96 -5.05
CA LEU A 85 3.58 -2.13 -4.42
C LEU A 85 3.33 -0.85 -5.23
N GLN A 86 4.38 -0.17 -5.70
CA GLN A 86 4.24 1.01 -6.56
C GLN A 86 3.49 0.69 -7.86
N LEU A 87 3.82 -0.42 -8.52
CA LEU A 87 3.13 -0.85 -9.74
C LEU A 87 1.65 -1.15 -9.49
N VAL A 88 1.32 -1.85 -8.40
CA VAL A 88 -0.08 -2.16 -8.04
C VAL A 88 -0.91 -0.89 -7.88
N ILE A 89 -0.34 0.13 -7.24
CA ILE A 89 -1.00 1.41 -6.98
C ILE A 89 -1.10 2.25 -8.27
N ALA A 90 -0.04 2.28 -9.08
CA ALA A 90 0.02 3.07 -10.31
C ALA A 90 -0.89 2.53 -11.41
N GLU A 91 -0.97 1.21 -11.58
CA GLU A 91 -1.78 0.57 -12.62
C GLU A 91 -3.27 0.47 -12.26
N ASN A 92 -3.70 1.06 -11.14
CA ASN A 92 -5.08 0.97 -10.61
C ASN A 92 -5.61 -0.48 -10.58
N TYR A 93 -4.77 -1.48 -10.24
CA TYR A 93 -5.26 -2.84 -10.01
C TYR A 93 -6.24 -2.93 -8.82
N CYS A 94 -6.39 -1.83 -8.07
CA CYS A 94 -7.55 -1.53 -7.26
C CYS A 94 -8.78 -1.40 -8.18
N VAL A 95 -9.41 -2.55 -8.48
CA VAL A 95 -10.73 -2.80 -9.07
C VAL A 95 -11.43 -1.57 -9.67
N GLU A 96 -11.70 -1.62 -10.99
CA GLU A 96 -12.52 -0.65 -11.72
C GLU A 96 -13.76 -0.23 -10.91
N GLY A 97 -13.79 0.99 -10.37
CA GLY A 97 -14.99 1.57 -9.77
C GLY A 97 -14.82 2.43 -8.53
N GLU A 98 -13.76 2.27 -7.72
CA GLU A 98 -13.74 2.90 -6.40
C GLU A 98 -12.55 3.83 -6.18
N MET A 99 -12.77 5.13 -6.44
CA MET A 99 -11.91 6.22 -5.90
C MET A 99 -11.70 6.08 -4.39
N GLU A 100 -12.65 5.43 -3.70
CA GLU A 100 -12.68 5.24 -2.26
C GLU A 100 -11.50 4.44 -1.70
N PHE A 101 -10.83 3.59 -2.48
CA PHE A 101 -9.63 2.86 -1.99
C PHE A 101 -8.31 3.46 -2.45
N LYS A 102 -8.33 4.39 -3.39
CA LYS A 102 -7.11 4.95 -3.96
C LYS A 102 -6.36 5.82 -2.95
N PHE A 103 -7.07 6.57 -2.11
CA PHE A 103 -6.44 7.35 -1.04
C PHE A 103 -5.73 6.43 -0.02
N VAL A 104 -6.36 5.32 0.37
CA VAL A 104 -5.77 4.31 1.28
C VAL A 104 -4.48 3.74 0.70
N ALA A 105 -4.50 3.43 -0.60
CA ALA A 105 -3.32 2.94 -1.31
C ALA A 105 -2.16 3.95 -1.27
N TYR A 106 -2.44 5.23 -1.50
CA TYR A 106 -1.43 6.29 -1.41
C TYR A 106 -0.92 6.51 0.03
N ASN A 107 -1.77 6.36 1.04
CA ASN A 107 -1.32 6.36 2.43
C ASN A 107 -0.33 5.23 2.72
N ILE A 108 -0.65 4.02 2.29
CA ILE A 108 0.23 2.87 2.43
C ILE A 108 1.57 3.10 1.72
N LEU A 109 1.53 3.67 0.52
CA LEU A 109 2.75 4.05 -0.21
C LEU A 109 3.57 5.08 0.56
N GLY A 110 2.94 6.12 1.10
CA GLY A 110 3.61 7.14 1.91
C GLY A 110 4.29 6.56 3.14
N ILE A 111 3.63 5.61 3.83
CA ILE A 111 4.22 4.88 4.96
C ILE A 111 5.46 4.09 4.53
N ALA A 112 5.37 3.33 3.44
CA ALA A 112 6.50 2.54 2.93
C ALA A 112 7.67 3.42 2.46
N LEU A 113 7.39 4.59 1.88
CA LEU A 113 8.39 5.58 1.48
C LEU A 113 9.08 6.19 2.71
N GLN A 114 8.30 6.57 3.72
CA GLN A 114 8.80 7.10 4.99
C GLN A 114 9.73 6.10 5.69
N MET A 115 9.34 4.82 5.74
CA MET A 115 10.15 3.73 6.30
C MET A 115 11.43 3.46 5.49
N SER A 116 11.42 3.79 4.20
CA SER A 116 12.58 3.62 3.30
C SER A 116 13.53 4.82 3.34
N GLY A 117 13.17 5.89 4.06
CA GLY A 117 13.94 7.13 4.17
C GLY A 117 13.70 8.15 3.05
N ASP A 118 12.79 7.87 2.13
CA ASP A 118 12.41 8.80 1.05
C ASP A 118 11.27 9.70 1.51
N HIS A 119 11.62 10.69 2.33
CA HIS A 119 10.66 11.58 2.97
C HIS A 119 9.96 12.52 1.97
N GLU A 120 10.65 12.93 0.89
CA GLU A 120 10.07 13.79 -0.14
C GLU A 120 8.98 13.04 -0.91
N ALA A 121 9.27 11.83 -1.40
CA ALA A 121 8.26 11.03 -2.08
C ALA A 121 7.14 10.60 -1.13
N ALA A 122 7.44 10.34 0.15
CA ALA A 122 6.42 10.05 1.15
C ALA A 122 5.43 11.22 1.31
N GLN A 123 5.94 12.45 1.36
CA GLN A 123 5.12 13.66 1.41
C GLN A 123 4.21 13.76 0.19
N GLN A 124 4.75 13.54 -1.02
CA GLN A 124 3.96 13.55 -2.26
C GLN A 124 2.86 12.48 -2.24
N ALA A 125 3.14 11.27 -1.76
CA ALA A 125 2.15 10.22 -1.65
C ALA A 125 1.02 10.58 -0.66
N PHE A 126 1.35 11.16 0.50
CA PHE A 126 0.33 11.65 1.43
C PHE A 126 -0.49 12.80 0.85
N MET A 127 0.13 13.72 0.09
CA MET A 127 -0.58 14.78 -0.63
C MET A 127 -1.57 14.19 -1.64
N GLN A 128 -1.17 13.19 -2.43
CA GLN A 128 -2.07 12.52 -3.37
C GLN A 128 -3.24 11.84 -2.64
N SER A 129 -3.01 11.23 -1.48
CA SER A 129 -4.11 10.71 -0.66
C SER A 129 -5.09 11.81 -0.22
N VAL A 130 -4.59 13.00 0.12
CA VAL A 130 -5.42 14.14 0.55
C VAL A 130 -6.22 14.71 -0.62
N GLU A 131 -5.62 14.83 -1.79
CA GLU A 131 -6.28 15.33 -3.00
C GLU A 131 -7.44 14.43 -3.43
N ILE A 132 -7.30 13.11 -3.26
CA ILE A 132 -8.30 12.14 -3.71
C ILE A 132 -9.55 12.13 -2.82
N CYS A 133 -9.42 12.37 -1.52
CA CYS A 133 -10.53 12.17 -0.59
C CYS A 133 -10.72 13.34 0.38
N SER A 134 -10.92 14.59 -0.08
CA SER A 134 -10.93 15.82 0.76
C SER A 134 -11.87 15.87 2.00
N ASP A 135 -12.67 14.84 2.26
CA ASP A 135 -13.58 14.74 3.40
C ASP A 135 -12.86 14.44 4.74
N HIS A 136 -13.58 14.49 5.87
CA HIS A 136 -13.11 14.20 7.24
C HIS A 136 -12.39 12.84 7.40
N ARG A 137 -12.40 12.01 6.35
CA ARG A 137 -11.66 10.76 6.28
C ARG A 137 -10.14 10.92 6.13
N ILE A 138 -9.58 12.12 5.92
CA ILE A 138 -8.12 12.34 5.77
C ILE A 138 -7.43 12.86 7.04
N ASN A 139 -7.96 12.62 8.23
CA ASN A 139 -7.28 13.12 9.43
C ASN A 139 -5.85 12.54 9.54
N THR A 140 -5.61 11.29 9.10
CA THR A 140 -4.31 10.65 9.26
C THR A 140 -3.25 11.10 8.26
N SER A 141 -3.55 11.21 6.96
CA SER A 141 -2.57 11.71 5.98
C SER A 141 -2.16 13.14 6.29
N MET A 142 -3.14 13.98 6.69
CA MET A 142 -2.86 15.34 7.17
C MET A 142 -2.00 15.34 8.45
N LYS A 143 -2.28 14.46 9.43
CA LYS A 143 -1.43 14.29 10.62
C LYS A 143 0.00 13.88 10.25
N ARG A 144 0.17 12.98 9.29
CA ARG A 144 1.52 12.57 8.83
C ARG A 144 2.25 13.71 8.13
N LEU A 145 1.56 14.44 7.26
CA LEU A 145 2.10 15.64 6.61
C LEU A 145 2.52 16.70 7.64
N SER A 146 1.71 16.95 8.68
CA SER A 146 2.05 17.93 9.72
C SER A 146 3.26 17.49 10.54
N LEU A 147 3.35 16.21 10.90
CA LEU A 147 4.53 15.64 11.58
C LEU A 147 5.79 15.77 10.72
N MET A 148 5.68 15.53 9.41
CA MET A 148 6.82 15.65 8.49
C MET A 148 7.27 17.09 8.26
N SER A 149 6.34 18.06 8.30
CA SER A 149 6.67 19.50 8.19
C SER A 149 7.32 20.09 9.45
N SER A 150 7.41 19.33 10.54
CA SER A 150 8.00 19.76 11.82
C SER A 150 9.44 19.28 12.05
N LEU A 151 10.01 18.56 11.08
CA LEU A 151 11.40 18.08 11.03
C LEU A 151 12.26 18.98 10.15
#